data_AF-A0A536S4C0-F1
#
_entry.id   AF-A0A536S4C0-F1
#
_cell.length_a   1.000
_cell.length_b   1.000
_cell.length_c   1.000
_cell.angle_alpha   90.00
_cell.angle_beta   90.00
_cell.angle_gamma   90.00
#
_symmetry.space_group_name_H-M   'P 1'
#
loop_
_entity.id
_entity.type
_entity.pdbx_description
1 polymer ?
#
loop_
_entity_poly.entity_id
_entity_poly.type
_entity_poly.pdbx_seq_one_letter_code
_entity_poly.pdbx_strand_id
1 'polypeptide(L)'
;MSTDVAESAPGWVEPFEHALTQGDPLGASDALRKSGVNGWVRKESYDRAVEIVDRIAPAPVVRLNWAERLLAHPRRVDKELGALIVAPLAKPHWRELSRIAYRLARDDDWAVRETGAVLLGRLFIEAFSEVLPVAREWVDGPESRVHRAVVVAAKYAARTRKTEWAEPLLDLIEPALRDGDEYVRKSLGPFAIGDQFVRSYPEQTLARLRKWMADENENVRWNVAMSFSAASGARLAQRAPDILEFLASDERPLVRSAVRSAQRRVRTLVT
;
A
#
# COMPACT_ATOMS: atom_id res chain seq x y z
N MET A 1 -5.73 44.52 -16.98
CA MET A 1 -6.85 43.60 -16.69
C MET A 1 -6.38 42.20 -17.02
N SER A 2 -6.02 41.43 -16.00
CA SER A 2 -5.70 40.01 -16.16
C SER A 2 -7.03 39.26 -16.22
N THR A 3 -7.36 38.73 -17.39
CA THR A 3 -8.50 37.82 -17.55
C THR A 3 -8.15 36.52 -16.87
N ASP A 4 -8.68 36.32 -15.66
CA ASP A 4 -8.89 35.01 -15.06
C ASP A 4 -9.72 34.19 -16.05
N VAL A 5 -9.06 33.26 -16.75
CA VAL A 5 -9.75 32.18 -17.44
C VAL A 5 -10.20 31.24 -16.33
N ALA A 6 -11.43 31.42 -15.86
CA ALA A 6 -12.09 30.42 -15.03
C ALA A 6 -12.03 29.10 -15.80
N GLU A 7 -11.23 28.14 -15.33
CA GLU A 7 -11.24 26.77 -15.85
C GLU A 7 -12.69 26.27 -15.74
N SER A 8 -13.37 26.15 -16.88
CA SER A 8 -14.69 25.52 -16.92
C SER A 8 -14.59 24.15 -16.28
N ALA A 9 -15.45 23.88 -15.29
CA ALA A 9 -15.45 22.59 -14.61
C ALA A 9 -15.49 21.45 -15.66
N PRO A 10 -14.68 20.40 -15.51
CA PRO A 10 -14.69 19.28 -16.44
C PRO A 10 -16.12 18.77 -16.66
N GLY A 11 -16.50 18.44 -17.90
CA GLY A 11 -17.88 18.10 -18.26
C GLY A 11 -18.49 16.88 -17.54
N TRP A 12 -17.72 16.18 -16.71
CA TRP A 12 -18.20 15.10 -15.85
C TRP A 12 -18.62 15.57 -14.45
N VAL A 13 -18.20 16.74 -13.99
CA VAL A 13 -18.37 17.21 -12.59
C VAL A 13 -19.83 17.43 -12.23
N GLU A 14 -20.57 18.17 -13.05
CA GLU A 14 -21.99 18.45 -12.80
C GLU A 14 -22.84 17.15 -12.84
N PRO A 15 -22.71 16.26 -13.86
CA PRO A 15 -23.37 14.96 -13.83
C PRO A 15 -23.00 14.10 -12.61
N PHE A 16 -21.73 14.13 -12.18
CA PHE A 16 -21.26 13.37 -11.01
C PHE A 16 -21.93 13.85 -9.73
N GLU A 17 -21.91 15.17 -9.50
CA GLU A 17 -22.53 15.77 -8.32
C GLU A 17 -24.04 15.54 -8.32
N HIS A 18 -24.70 15.77 -9.46
CA HIS A 18 -26.13 15.54 -9.59
C HIS A 18 -26.51 14.10 -9.21
N ALA A 19 -25.81 13.10 -9.76
CA ALA A 19 -26.06 11.70 -9.45
C ALA A 19 -25.90 11.38 -7.95
N LEU A 20 -24.86 11.90 -7.29
CA LEU A 20 -24.68 11.72 -5.84
C LEU A 20 -25.81 12.37 -5.02
N THR A 21 -26.27 13.57 -5.39
CA THR A 21 -27.41 14.21 -4.69
C THR A 21 -28.73 13.45 -4.83
N GLN A 22 -28.89 12.68 -5.91
CA GLN A 22 -30.02 11.77 -6.12
C GLN A 22 -29.82 10.39 -5.47
N GLY A 23 -28.71 10.16 -4.77
CA GLY A 23 -28.39 8.87 -4.17
C GLY A 23 -27.98 7.79 -5.18
N ASP A 24 -27.47 8.18 -6.34
CA ASP A 24 -26.97 7.29 -7.40
C ASP A 24 -25.44 7.30 -7.52
N PRO A 25 -24.72 6.51 -6.71
CA PRO A 25 -23.27 6.39 -6.80
C PRO A 25 -22.79 5.72 -8.09
N LEU A 26 -23.59 4.88 -8.74
CA LEU A 26 -23.21 4.23 -10.00
C LEU A 26 -23.27 5.22 -11.15
N GLY A 27 -24.31 6.05 -11.21
CA GLY A 27 -24.39 7.19 -12.13
C GLY A 27 -23.25 8.20 -11.91
N ALA A 28 -22.87 8.43 -10.66
CA ALA A 28 -21.70 9.25 -10.35
C ALA A 28 -20.41 8.62 -10.88
N SER A 29 -20.17 7.33 -10.62
CA SER A 29 -19.02 6.60 -11.18
C SER A 29 -19.01 6.60 -12.71
N ASP A 30 -20.18 6.50 -13.37
CA ASP A 30 -20.30 6.61 -14.82
C ASP A 30 -19.86 7.97 -15.36
N ALA A 31 -20.22 9.04 -14.65
CA ALA A 31 -19.76 10.38 -14.97
C ALA A 31 -18.23 10.47 -14.79
N LEU A 32 -17.71 10.06 -13.62
CA LEU A 32 -16.27 10.08 -13.34
C LEU A 32 -15.46 9.29 -14.37
N ARG A 33 -15.94 8.12 -14.79
CA ARG A 33 -15.30 7.29 -15.82
C ARG A 33 -15.07 8.03 -17.14
N LYS A 34 -15.95 8.97 -17.50
CA LYS A 34 -15.84 9.80 -18.72
C LYS A 34 -14.74 10.86 -18.63
N SER A 35 -14.16 11.11 -17.46
CA SER A 35 -12.96 11.95 -17.33
C SER A 35 -11.69 11.25 -17.86
N GLY A 36 -11.75 9.93 -18.01
CA GLY A 36 -10.65 9.06 -18.40
C GLY A 36 -10.73 8.56 -19.84
N VAL A 37 -9.71 7.79 -20.23
CA VAL A 37 -9.66 7.09 -21.53
C VAL A 37 -9.72 5.59 -21.27
N ASN A 38 -10.57 4.87 -22.02
CA ASN A 38 -10.77 3.42 -21.85
C ASN A 38 -11.08 2.99 -20.40
N GLY A 39 -11.78 3.84 -19.65
CA GLY A 39 -12.12 3.60 -18.24
C GLY A 39 -10.98 3.86 -17.25
N TRP A 40 -9.81 4.33 -17.71
CA TRP A 40 -8.71 4.74 -16.85
C TRP A 40 -8.87 6.19 -16.41
N VAL A 41 -9.21 6.38 -15.14
CA VAL A 41 -9.42 7.70 -14.52
C VAL A 41 -8.11 8.17 -13.89
N ARG A 42 -7.75 9.43 -14.15
CA ARG A 42 -6.54 10.04 -13.58
C ARG A 42 -6.72 10.42 -12.12
N LYS A 43 -5.61 10.50 -11.38
CA LYS A 43 -5.60 10.85 -9.95
C LYS A 43 -6.32 12.18 -9.69
N GLU A 44 -6.10 13.19 -10.52
CA GLU A 44 -6.69 14.52 -10.34
C GLU A 44 -8.22 14.49 -10.42
N SER A 45 -8.79 13.58 -11.22
CA SER A 45 -10.24 13.37 -11.27
C SER A 45 -10.77 12.70 -10.01
N TYR A 46 -10.03 11.73 -9.45
CA TYR A 46 -10.37 11.14 -8.16
C TYR A 46 -10.28 12.13 -7.01
N ASP A 47 -9.22 12.97 -6.98
CA ASP A 47 -9.06 14.02 -5.98
C ASP A 47 -10.29 14.97 -6.04
N ARG A 48 -10.66 15.40 -7.25
CA ARG A 48 -11.84 16.25 -7.45
C ARG A 48 -13.15 15.57 -7.07
N ALA A 49 -13.29 14.27 -7.35
CA ALA A 49 -14.47 13.50 -6.95
C ALA A 49 -14.61 13.44 -5.42
N VAL A 50 -13.49 13.23 -4.71
CA VAL A 50 -13.45 13.23 -3.24
C VAL A 50 -13.85 14.59 -2.68
N GLU A 51 -13.34 15.70 -3.24
CA GLU A 51 -13.75 17.06 -2.83
C GLU A 51 -15.26 17.28 -2.97
N ILE A 52 -15.87 16.77 -4.05
CA ILE A 52 -17.32 16.86 -4.26
C ILE A 52 -18.07 16.03 -3.21
N VAL A 53 -17.64 14.78 -2.98
CA VAL A 53 -18.24 13.90 -1.96
C VAL A 53 -18.16 14.54 -0.58
N ASP A 54 -17.02 15.14 -0.23
CA ASP A 54 -16.82 15.79 1.07
C ASP A 54 -17.65 17.07 1.21
N ARG A 55 -17.86 17.82 0.13
CA ARG A 55 -18.77 18.97 0.11
C ARG A 55 -20.24 18.57 0.25
N ILE A 56 -20.66 17.46 -0.36
CA ILE A 56 -22.01 16.89 -0.17
C ILE A 56 -22.19 16.42 1.28
N ALA A 57 -21.10 16.02 1.93
CA ALA A 57 -21.06 15.56 3.31
C ALA A 57 -22.11 14.47 3.64
N PRO A 58 -22.20 13.38 2.84
CA PRO A 58 -23.16 12.30 3.11
C PRO A 58 -22.86 11.65 4.46
N ALA A 59 -23.92 11.33 5.21
CA ALA A 59 -23.81 10.63 6.48
C ALA A 59 -23.04 9.31 6.34
N PRO A 60 -22.36 8.81 7.40
CA PRO A 60 -21.57 7.58 7.32
C PRO A 60 -22.32 6.37 6.75
N VAL A 61 -23.59 6.19 7.14
CA VAL A 61 -24.45 5.11 6.62
C VAL A 61 -24.67 5.22 5.11
N VAL A 62 -24.77 6.43 4.58
CA VAL A 62 -24.93 6.68 3.14
C VAL A 62 -23.63 6.37 2.41
N ARG A 63 -22.48 6.80 2.94
CA ARG A 63 -21.16 6.46 2.37
C ARG A 63 -20.94 4.94 2.30
N LEU A 64 -21.28 4.23 3.37
CA LEU A 64 -21.18 2.76 3.42
C LEU A 64 -22.10 2.10 2.39
N ASN A 65 -23.36 2.54 2.29
CA ASN A 65 -24.30 2.04 1.28
C ASN A 65 -23.81 2.31 -0.15
N TRP A 66 -23.30 3.52 -0.42
CA TRP A 66 -22.77 3.87 -1.73
C TRP A 66 -21.57 3.01 -2.10
N ALA A 67 -20.63 2.82 -1.18
CA ALA A 67 -19.49 1.97 -1.40
C ALA A 67 -19.89 0.50 -1.60
N GLU A 68 -20.87 -0.02 -0.88
CA GLU A 68 -21.36 -1.39 -1.10
C GLU A 68 -21.86 -1.59 -2.55
N ARG A 69 -22.68 -0.66 -3.05
CA ARG A 69 -23.18 -0.70 -4.44
C ARG A 69 -22.07 -0.59 -5.47
N LEU A 70 -21.09 0.28 -5.23
CA LEU A 70 -19.93 0.47 -6.09
C LEU A 70 -19.01 -0.77 -6.11
N LEU A 71 -18.70 -1.32 -4.95
CA LEU A 71 -17.82 -2.48 -4.79
C LEU A 71 -18.41 -3.77 -5.37
N ALA A 72 -19.74 -3.87 -5.45
CA ALA A 72 -20.43 -4.98 -6.09
C ALA A 72 -20.31 -4.95 -7.62
N HIS A 73 -19.98 -3.79 -8.21
CA HIS A 73 -19.90 -3.63 -9.65
C HIS A 73 -18.50 -4.03 -10.18
N PRO A 74 -18.38 -4.67 -11.36
CA PRO A 74 -17.11 -5.24 -11.83
C PRO A 74 -16.06 -4.20 -12.25
N ARG A 75 -16.43 -2.94 -12.51
CA ARG A 75 -15.48 -1.98 -13.09
C ARG A 75 -14.53 -1.45 -12.02
N ARG A 76 -13.26 -1.36 -12.40
CA ARG A 76 -12.19 -0.78 -11.58
C ARG A 76 -12.56 0.59 -10.99
N VAL A 77 -13.11 1.50 -11.81
CA VAL A 77 -13.49 2.86 -11.37
C VAL A 77 -14.50 2.85 -10.23
N ASP A 78 -15.45 1.91 -10.23
CA ASP A 78 -16.45 1.81 -9.17
C ASP A 78 -15.77 1.41 -7.86
N LYS A 79 -14.90 0.40 -7.91
CA LYS A 79 -14.20 -0.11 -6.72
C LYS A 79 -13.23 0.93 -6.14
N GLU A 80 -12.50 1.64 -7.00
CA GLU A 80 -11.63 2.75 -6.63
C GLU A 80 -12.42 3.89 -5.97
N LEU A 81 -13.53 4.33 -6.58
CA LEU A 81 -14.40 5.36 -6.02
C LEU A 81 -15.03 4.91 -4.69
N GLY A 82 -15.51 3.67 -4.62
CA GLY A 82 -16.11 3.10 -3.42
C GLY A 82 -15.16 3.13 -2.23
N ALA A 83 -13.90 2.74 -2.43
CA ALA A 83 -12.87 2.82 -1.39
C ALA A 83 -12.59 4.26 -0.94
N LEU A 84 -12.54 5.22 -1.87
CA LEU A 84 -12.32 6.63 -1.56
C LEU A 84 -13.49 7.23 -0.76
N ILE A 85 -14.73 6.90 -1.12
CA ILE A 85 -15.93 7.40 -0.42
C ILE A 85 -15.94 6.99 1.06
N VAL A 86 -15.52 5.77 1.38
CA VAL A 86 -15.50 5.27 2.77
C VAL A 86 -14.23 5.63 3.52
N ALA A 87 -13.14 6.01 2.85
CA ALA A 87 -11.85 6.24 3.49
C ALA A 87 -11.90 7.19 4.71
N PRO A 88 -12.69 8.30 4.73
CA PRO A 88 -12.84 9.15 5.91
C PRO A 88 -13.44 8.47 7.15
N LEU A 89 -14.08 7.31 6.98
CA LEU A 89 -14.71 6.54 8.05
C LEU A 89 -13.75 5.55 8.75
N ALA A 90 -12.45 5.57 8.40
CA ALA A 90 -11.46 4.57 8.83
C ALA A 90 -11.44 4.33 10.34
N LYS A 91 -11.54 5.39 11.16
CA LYS A 91 -11.55 5.26 12.63
C LYS A 91 -12.89 4.73 13.18
N PRO A 92 -14.04 5.41 12.96
CA PRO A 92 -15.31 4.96 13.55
C PRO A 92 -15.85 3.64 12.97
N HIS A 93 -15.45 3.28 11.74
CA HIS A 93 -15.95 2.10 11.02
C HIS A 93 -14.83 1.17 10.57
N TRP A 94 -13.77 1.04 11.39
CA TRP A 94 -12.59 0.26 11.04
C TRP A 94 -12.93 -1.20 10.68
N ARG A 95 -13.95 -1.81 11.29
CA ARG A 95 -14.35 -3.20 11.01
C ARG A 95 -14.89 -3.35 9.60
N GLU A 96 -15.80 -2.48 9.20
CA GLU A 96 -16.40 -2.46 7.87
C GLU A 96 -15.34 -2.18 6.81
N LEU A 97 -14.47 -1.21 7.06
CA LEU A 97 -13.41 -0.84 6.13
C LEU A 97 -12.33 -1.92 6.03
N SER A 98 -11.99 -2.63 7.11
CA SER A 98 -11.11 -3.80 7.04
C SER A 98 -11.71 -4.88 6.14
N ARG A 99 -13.02 -5.16 6.24
CA ARG A 99 -13.68 -6.11 5.30
C ARG A 99 -13.64 -5.62 3.86
N ILE A 100 -13.79 -4.31 3.62
CA ILE A 100 -13.65 -3.72 2.27
C ILE A 100 -12.21 -3.88 1.76
N ALA A 101 -11.21 -3.51 2.56
CA ALA A 101 -9.80 -3.63 2.20
C ALA A 101 -9.42 -5.09 1.90
N TYR A 102 -9.90 -6.05 2.69
CA TYR A 102 -9.70 -7.48 2.46
C TYR A 102 -10.27 -7.92 1.10
N ARG A 103 -11.50 -7.52 0.77
CA ARG A 103 -12.11 -7.84 -0.53
C ARG A 103 -11.31 -7.24 -1.70
N LEU A 104 -10.92 -5.97 -1.58
CA LEU A 104 -10.14 -5.28 -2.61
C LEU A 104 -8.75 -5.89 -2.80
N ALA A 105 -8.09 -6.30 -1.71
CA ALA A 105 -6.76 -6.94 -1.76
C ALA A 105 -6.78 -8.26 -2.56
N ARG A 106 -7.93 -8.93 -2.65
CA ARG A 106 -8.10 -10.22 -3.33
C ARG A 106 -8.53 -10.09 -4.78
N ASP A 107 -8.84 -8.87 -5.23
CA ASP A 107 -9.36 -8.60 -6.57
C ASP A 107 -8.39 -9.07 -7.67
N ASP A 108 -8.92 -9.45 -8.82
CA ASP A 108 -8.12 -9.88 -9.97
C ASP A 108 -7.43 -8.70 -10.66
N ASP A 109 -8.02 -7.50 -10.61
CA ASP A 109 -7.37 -6.29 -11.10
C ASP A 109 -6.29 -5.81 -10.12
N TRP A 110 -5.05 -5.73 -10.60
CA TRP A 110 -3.91 -5.28 -9.81
C TRP A 110 -4.09 -3.88 -9.21
N ALA A 111 -4.71 -2.96 -9.95
CA ALA A 111 -4.90 -1.60 -9.45
C ALA A 111 -5.94 -1.54 -8.32
N VAL A 112 -6.96 -2.40 -8.38
CA VAL A 112 -7.93 -2.54 -7.29
C VAL A 112 -7.26 -3.13 -6.04
N ARG A 113 -6.31 -4.06 -6.20
CA ARG A 113 -5.49 -4.54 -5.08
C ARG A 113 -4.64 -3.43 -4.45
N GLU A 114 -4.12 -2.52 -5.27
CA GLU A 114 -3.41 -1.34 -4.77
C GLU A 114 -4.35 -0.44 -3.95
N THR A 115 -5.57 -0.20 -4.42
CA THR A 115 -6.61 0.51 -3.65
C THR A 115 -6.87 -0.16 -2.30
N GLY A 116 -6.97 -1.50 -2.26
CA GLY A 116 -7.13 -2.25 -1.01
C GLY A 116 -5.98 -2.04 -0.02
N ALA A 117 -4.74 -2.07 -0.51
CA ALA A 117 -3.56 -1.80 0.31
C ALA A 117 -3.49 -0.35 0.81
N VAL A 118 -3.88 0.63 -0.01
CA VAL A 118 -3.97 2.05 0.38
C VAL A 118 -5.03 2.25 1.47
N LEU A 119 -6.21 1.64 1.32
CA LEU A 119 -7.27 1.69 2.34
C LEU A 119 -6.81 1.07 3.66
N LEU A 120 -6.14 -0.09 3.61
CA LEU A 120 -5.54 -0.71 4.80
C LEU A 120 -4.44 0.16 5.42
N GLY A 121 -3.64 0.85 4.61
CA GLY A 121 -2.64 1.82 5.08
C GLY A 121 -3.30 2.97 5.86
N ARG A 122 -4.42 3.50 5.36
CA ARG A 122 -5.20 4.51 6.08
C ARG A 122 -5.77 3.97 7.39
N LEU A 123 -6.28 2.73 7.39
CA LEU A 123 -6.75 2.06 8.59
C LEU A 123 -5.65 1.95 9.66
N PHE A 124 -4.41 1.61 9.29
CA PHE A 124 -3.30 1.64 10.23
C PHE A 124 -3.02 3.04 10.79
N ILE A 125 -3.11 4.08 9.96
CA ILE A 125 -2.83 5.45 10.40
C ILE A 125 -3.88 5.94 11.41
N GLU A 126 -5.15 5.56 11.22
CA GLU A 126 -6.30 6.10 11.94
C GLU A 126 -6.79 5.22 13.10
N ALA A 127 -6.56 3.91 13.03
CA ALA A 127 -7.08 2.88 13.95
C ALA A 127 -6.06 1.76 14.19
N PHE A 128 -4.80 2.12 14.42
CA PHE A 128 -3.66 1.19 14.51
C PHE A 128 -3.89 0.02 15.47
N SER A 129 -4.30 0.31 16.71
CA SER A 129 -4.51 -0.68 17.78
C SER A 129 -5.58 -1.71 17.43
N GLU A 130 -6.61 -1.27 16.73
CA GLU A 130 -7.76 -2.08 16.35
C GLU A 130 -7.48 -2.93 15.11
N VAL A 131 -6.71 -2.38 14.16
CA VAL A 131 -6.45 -2.99 12.85
C VAL A 131 -5.27 -3.96 12.91
N LEU A 132 -4.29 -3.71 13.77
CA LEU A 132 -3.08 -4.55 13.87
C LEU A 132 -3.37 -6.04 14.14
N PRO A 133 -4.27 -6.43 15.08
CA PRO A 133 -4.61 -7.84 15.28
C PRO A 133 -5.21 -8.49 14.03
N VAL A 134 -6.09 -7.78 13.31
CA VAL A 134 -6.70 -8.28 12.07
C VAL A 134 -5.65 -8.47 10.98
N ALA A 135 -4.73 -7.53 10.83
CA ALA A 135 -3.65 -7.65 9.84
C ALA A 135 -2.67 -8.78 10.15
N ARG A 136 -2.48 -9.14 11.43
CA ARG A 136 -1.69 -10.33 11.82
C ARG A 136 -2.37 -11.61 11.38
N GLU A 137 -3.67 -11.75 11.63
CA GLU A 137 -4.45 -12.90 11.12
C GLU A 137 -4.35 -13.03 9.59
N TRP A 138 -4.29 -11.90 8.89
CA TRP A 138 -4.20 -11.88 7.43
C TRP A 138 -2.85 -12.29 6.88
N VAL A 139 -1.75 -11.87 7.52
CA VAL A 139 -0.39 -12.23 7.06
C VAL A 139 -0.03 -13.69 7.40
N ASP A 140 -0.69 -14.25 8.42
CA ASP A 140 -0.57 -15.67 8.78
C ASP A 140 -1.49 -16.58 7.94
N GLY A 141 -2.35 -15.98 7.10
CA GLY A 141 -3.27 -16.70 6.22
C GLY A 141 -2.59 -17.37 5.03
N PRO A 142 -3.37 -17.96 4.10
CA PRO A 142 -2.81 -18.68 2.95
C PRO A 142 -2.64 -17.80 1.69
N GLU A 143 -3.11 -16.55 1.69
CA GLU A 143 -3.28 -15.76 0.46
C GLU A 143 -2.19 -14.70 0.26
N SER A 144 -1.24 -14.97 -0.63
CA SER A 144 -0.14 -14.04 -0.97
C SER A 144 -0.60 -12.66 -1.44
N ARG A 145 -1.78 -12.55 -2.08
CA ARG A 145 -2.38 -11.24 -2.45
C ARG A 145 -2.68 -10.38 -1.21
N VAL A 146 -3.18 -11.01 -0.15
CA VAL A 146 -3.48 -10.37 1.12
C VAL A 146 -2.19 -10.05 1.89
N HIS A 147 -1.21 -10.97 1.90
CA HIS A 147 0.09 -10.71 2.51
C HIS A 147 0.74 -9.46 1.91
N ARG A 148 0.69 -9.34 0.58
CA ARG A 148 1.18 -8.16 -0.15
C ARG A 148 0.45 -6.89 0.29
N ALA A 149 -0.87 -6.92 0.43
CA ALA A 149 -1.64 -5.77 0.89
C ALA A 149 -1.22 -5.33 2.30
N VAL A 150 -1.02 -6.28 3.23
CA VAL A 150 -0.52 -6.00 4.59
C VAL A 150 0.86 -5.36 4.55
N VAL A 151 1.79 -5.90 3.76
CA VAL A 151 3.16 -5.37 3.62
C VAL A 151 3.17 -3.93 3.08
N VAL A 152 2.37 -3.66 2.04
CA VAL A 152 2.26 -2.31 1.45
C VAL A 152 1.58 -1.34 2.42
N ALA A 153 0.56 -1.78 3.13
CA ALA A 153 -0.10 -0.96 4.15
C ALA A 153 0.83 -0.64 5.34
N ALA A 154 1.62 -1.61 5.81
CA ALA A 154 2.64 -1.42 6.84
C ALA A 154 3.71 -0.41 6.41
N LYS A 155 4.11 -0.42 5.12
CA LYS A 155 4.97 0.62 4.54
C LYS A 155 4.33 2.01 4.69
N TYR A 156 3.05 2.18 4.35
CA TYR A 156 2.38 3.47 4.49
C TYR A 156 2.30 3.91 5.96
N ALA A 157 1.99 3.00 6.88
CA ALA A 157 1.99 3.28 8.32
C ALA A 157 3.37 3.73 8.81
N ALA A 158 4.45 3.04 8.39
CA ALA A 158 5.82 3.37 8.74
C ALA A 158 6.23 4.78 8.29
N ARG A 159 5.63 5.35 7.23
CA ARG A 159 5.90 6.74 6.80
C ARG A 159 5.56 7.79 7.86
N THR A 160 4.66 7.47 8.79
CA THR A 160 4.30 8.37 9.90
C THR A 160 5.40 8.50 10.95
N ARG A 161 6.37 7.57 10.98
CA ARG A 161 7.53 7.56 11.88
C ARG A 161 7.20 7.60 13.38
N LYS A 162 6.00 7.15 13.76
CA LYS A 162 5.65 6.90 15.16
C LYS A 162 6.57 5.79 15.70
N THR A 163 7.37 6.11 16.71
CA THR A 163 8.44 5.23 17.20
C THR A 163 7.88 3.99 17.88
N GLU A 164 6.75 4.14 18.56
CA GLU A 164 6.00 3.07 19.20
C GLU A 164 5.41 2.06 18.20
N TRP A 165 5.38 2.39 16.89
CA TRP A 165 4.92 1.49 15.83
C TRP A 165 6.05 0.69 15.17
N ALA A 166 7.33 1.02 15.45
CA ALA A 166 8.47 0.38 14.79
C ALA A 166 8.47 -1.14 14.95
N GLU A 167 8.56 -1.63 16.20
CA GLU A 167 8.58 -3.07 16.47
C GLU A 167 7.27 -3.77 16.08
N PRO A 168 6.06 -3.24 16.42
CA PRO A 168 4.81 -3.87 16.00
C PRO A 168 4.66 -4.02 14.47
N LEU A 169 5.13 -3.05 13.69
CA LEU A 169 5.10 -3.13 12.23
C LEU A 169 6.16 -4.09 11.67
N LEU A 170 7.36 -4.16 12.28
CA LEU A 170 8.38 -5.12 11.90
C LEU A 170 7.95 -6.56 12.22
N ASP A 171 7.32 -6.78 13.38
CA ASP A 171 6.70 -8.06 13.75
C ASP A 171 5.59 -8.45 12.76
N LEU A 172 4.77 -7.48 12.35
CA LEU A 172 3.68 -7.72 11.39
C LEU A 172 4.17 -8.22 10.03
N ILE A 173 5.30 -7.71 9.53
CA ILE A 173 5.80 -8.10 8.20
C ILE A 173 6.78 -9.28 8.23
N GLU A 174 7.27 -9.69 9.40
CA GLU A 174 8.24 -10.78 9.57
C GLU A 174 7.75 -12.12 8.99
N PRO A 175 6.48 -12.56 9.19
CA PRO A 175 5.98 -13.79 8.59
C PRO A 175 6.07 -13.80 7.05
N ALA A 176 5.79 -12.66 6.41
CA ALA A 176 5.83 -12.52 4.95
C ALA A 176 7.25 -12.62 4.35
N LEU A 177 8.32 -12.58 5.16
CA LEU A 177 9.69 -12.80 4.68
C LEU A 177 9.90 -14.20 4.10
N ARG A 178 9.13 -15.20 4.58
CA ARG A 178 9.20 -16.58 4.12
C ARG A 178 8.36 -16.86 2.87
N ASP A 179 7.55 -15.91 2.43
CA ASP A 179 6.59 -16.09 1.35
C ASP A 179 7.30 -16.46 0.02
N GLY A 180 6.82 -17.56 -0.59
CA GLY A 180 7.33 -18.11 -1.84
C GLY A 180 6.83 -17.36 -3.08
N ASP A 181 5.83 -16.48 -2.95
CA ASP A 181 5.33 -15.66 -4.04
C ASP A 181 6.27 -14.46 -4.30
N GLU A 182 6.74 -14.36 -5.54
CA GLU A 182 7.59 -13.26 -5.99
C GLU A 182 6.89 -11.88 -5.83
N TYR A 183 5.57 -11.83 -5.97
CA TYR A 183 4.77 -10.62 -5.79
C TYR A 183 4.89 -10.05 -4.37
N VAL A 184 4.88 -10.91 -3.36
CA VAL A 184 5.06 -10.54 -1.95
C VAL A 184 6.52 -10.14 -1.71
N ARG A 185 7.48 -10.96 -2.15
CA ARG A 185 8.91 -10.66 -1.97
C ARG A 185 9.32 -9.32 -2.56
N LYS A 186 8.88 -8.99 -3.79
CA LYS A 186 9.15 -7.68 -4.42
C LYS A 186 8.51 -6.51 -3.68
N SER A 187 7.39 -6.74 -3.01
CA SER A 187 6.72 -5.71 -2.19
C SER A 187 7.36 -5.56 -0.80
N LEU A 188 8.16 -6.54 -0.37
CA LEU A 188 8.75 -6.61 0.96
C LEU A 188 10.20 -6.12 0.99
N GLY A 189 11.17 -6.97 0.60
CA GLY A 189 12.60 -6.69 0.69
C GLY A 189 12.99 -5.34 0.10
N PRO A 190 12.90 -5.14 -1.22
CA PRO A 190 13.31 -3.88 -1.84
C PRO A 190 12.32 -2.73 -1.58
N PHE A 191 11.02 -2.99 -1.40
CA PHE A 191 10.00 -1.93 -1.40
C PHE A 191 9.53 -1.50 0.00
N ALA A 192 9.07 -2.40 0.87
CA ALA A 192 8.70 -2.01 2.23
C ALA A 192 9.95 -1.76 3.06
N ILE A 193 10.84 -2.76 3.14
CA ILE A 193 12.02 -2.72 4.00
C ILE A 193 13.05 -1.72 3.46
N GLY A 194 13.56 -2.00 2.26
CA GLY A 194 14.68 -1.28 1.65
C GLY A 194 14.41 0.16 1.23
N ASP A 195 13.16 0.52 0.95
CA ASP A 195 12.81 1.92 0.64
C ASP A 195 12.28 2.66 1.88
N GLN A 196 11.47 2.04 2.73
CA GLN A 196 10.73 2.76 3.78
C GLN A 196 11.17 2.45 5.22
N PHE A 197 11.16 1.20 5.67
CA PHE A 197 11.45 0.89 7.08
C PHE A 197 12.88 1.32 7.45
N VAL A 198 13.86 1.10 6.57
CA VAL A 198 15.24 1.59 6.80
C VAL A 198 15.34 3.12 6.93
N ARG A 199 14.38 3.88 6.41
CA ARG A 199 14.32 5.36 6.58
C ARG A 199 13.55 5.77 7.81
N SER A 200 12.45 5.08 8.11
CA SER A 200 11.54 5.42 9.19
C SER A 200 12.05 4.95 10.55
N TYR A 201 12.66 3.76 10.59
CA TYR A 201 13.08 3.04 11.78
C TYR A 201 14.48 2.41 11.55
N PRO A 202 15.52 3.22 11.26
CA PRO A 202 16.81 2.71 10.80
C PRO A 202 17.45 1.71 11.77
N GLU A 203 17.46 2.01 13.07
CA GLU A 203 18.14 1.18 14.07
C GLU A 203 17.37 -0.12 14.34
N GLN A 204 16.05 -0.05 14.49
CA GLN A 204 15.19 -1.23 14.67
C GLN A 204 15.23 -2.13 13.42
N THR A 205 15.17 -1.54 12.22
CA THR A 205 15.23 -2.29 10.98
C THR A 205 16.59 -2.95 10.80
N LEU A 206 17.69 -2.25 11.13
CA LEU A 206 19.03 -2.82 11.07
C LEU A 206 19.20 -4.00 12.05
N ALA A 207 18.68 -3.87 13.27
CA ALA A 207 18.69 -4.96 14.24
C ALA A 207 17.93 -6.19 13.72
N ARG A 208 16.75 -5.99 13.10
CA ARG A 208 15.99 -7.07 12.47
C ARG A 208 16.72 -7.69 11.28
N LEU A 209 17.35 -6.89 10.41
CA LEU A 209 18.12 -7.42 9.27
C LEU A 209 19.29 -8.31 9.74
N ARG A 210 19.97 -7.94 10.85
CA ARG A 210 21.02 -8.78 11.45
C ARG A 210 20.50 -10.09 12.04
N LYS A 211 19.27 -10.12 12.54
CA LYS A 211 18.61 -11.36 12.94
C LYS A 211 18.25 -12.20 11.71
N TRP A 212 17.60 -11.58 10.73
CA TRP A 212 17.04 -12.27 9.56
C TRP A 212 18.09 -12.80 8.58
N MET A 213 19.29 -12.20 8.50
CA MET A 213 20.37 -12.70 7.63
C MET A 213 20.81 -14.12 7.99
N ALA A 214 20.67 -14.54 9.25
CA ALA A 214 21.04 -15.85 9.73
C ALA A 214 19.94 -16.91 9.48
N ASP A 215 18.71 -16.51 9.14
CA ASP A 215 17.58 -17.43 8.95
C ASP A 215 17.87 -18.45 7.85
N GLU A 216 17.51 -19.72 8.06
CA GLU A 216 17.81 -20.78 7.10
C GLU A 216 16.99 -20.66 5.81
N ASN A 217 15.84 -19.98 5.85
CA ASN A 217 14.97 -19.85 4.69
C ASN A 217 15.57 -18.88 3.64
N GLU A 218 15.73 -19.35 2.40
CA GLU A 218 16.35 -18.56 1.33
C GLU A 218 15.54 -17.32 0.92
N ASN A 219 14.21 -17.33 1.07
CA ASN A 219 13.36 -16.15 0.80
C ASN A 219 13.62 -15.06 1.84
N VAL A 220 13.85 -15.43 3.10
CA VAL A 220 14.21 -14.47 4.16
C VAL A 220 15.53 -13.81 3.81
N ARG A 221 16.58 -14.60 3.54
CA ARG A 221 17.90 -14.07 3.14
C ARG A 221 17.84 -13.24 1.85
N TRP A 222 17.04 -13.67 0.87
CA TRP A 222 16.80 -12.89 -0.34
C TRP A 222 16.19 -11.52 -0.03
N ASN A 223 15.19 -11.46 0.85
CA ASN A 223 14.57 -10.19 1.26
C ASN A 223 15.55 -9.28 1.99
N VAL A 224 16.41 -9.85 2.86
CA VAL A 224 17.48 -9.09 3.53
C VAL A 224 18.44 -8.48 2.49
N ALA A 225 18.99 -9.30 1.59
CA ALA A 225 19.88 -8.82 0.53
C ALA A 225 19.20 -7.75 -0.34
N MET A 226 17.98 -8.00 -0.80
CA MET A 226 17.25 -7.07 -1.67
C MET A 226 16.80 -5.78 -0.99
N SER A 227 16.73 -5.73 0.34
CA SER A 227 16.53 -4.45 1.02
C SER A 227 17.63 -3.43 0.68
N PHE A 228 18.85 -3.90 0.42
CA PHE A 228 19.98 -3.06 0.03
C PHE A 228 20.00 -2.74 -1.47
N SER A 229 19.05 -3.24 -2.28
CA SER A 229 18.94 -2.88 -3.70
C SER A 229 18.13 -1.60 -3.95
N ALA A 230 17.43 -1.10 -2.94
CA ALA A 230 16.76 0.19 -2.98
C ALA A 230 17.71 1.34 -2.61
N ALA A 231 17.38 2.58 -3.00
CA ALA A 231 18.27 3.73 -2.75
C ALA A 231 18.57 3.94 -1.26
N SER A 232 17.55 3.86 -0.42
CA SER A 232 17.66 4.09 1.02
C SER A 232 18.41 2.95 1.70
N GLY A 233 18.06 1.71 1.38
CA GLY A 233 18.76 0.53 1.90
C GLY A 233 20.22 0.49 1.48
N ALA A 234 20.54 0.81 0.23
CA ALA A 234 21.94 0.86 -0.22
C ALA A 234 22.80 1.85 0.58
N ARG A 235 22.25 2.99 1.02
CA ARG A 235 22.93 3.92 1.95
C ARG A 235 23.10 3.29 3.34
N LEU A 236 22.10 2.57 3.84
CA LEU A 236 22.21 1.83 5.09
C LEU A 236 23.30 0.73 5.01
N ALA A 237 23.45 0.08 3.87
CA ALA A 237 24.45 -0.97 3.66
C ALA A 237 25.90 -0.46 3.88
N GLN A 238 26.17 0.83 3.65
CA GLN A 238 27.46 1.43 3.95
C GLN A 238 27.79 1.41 5.46
N ARG A 239 26.77 1.43 6.33
CA ARG A 239 26.90 1.34 7.79
C ARG A 239 26.87 -0.11 8.30
N ALA A 240 26.54 -1.06 7.44
CA ALA A 240 26.37 -2.47 7.80
C ALA A 240 26.84 -3.41 6.67
N PRO A 241 28.12 -3.29 6.23
CA PRO A 241 28.66 -4.15 5.18
C PRO A 241 28.68 -5.64 5.61
N ASP A 242 28.76 -5.89 6.92
CA ASP A 242 28.74 -7.21 7.56
C ASP A 242 27.60 -8.10 7.06
N ILE A 243 26.42 -7.51 6.81
CA ILE A 243 25.23 -8.25 6.37
C ILE A 243 25.43 -8.81 4.95
N LEU A 244 25.89 -7.97 4.02
CA LEU A 244 26.11 -8.40 2.62
C LEU A 244 27.33 -9.33 2.50
N GLU A 245 28.36 -9.13 3.34
CA GLU A 245 29.52 -10.01 3.42
C GLU A 245 29.14 -11.42 3.88
N PHE A 246 28.35 -11.52 4.94
CA PHE A 246 27.83 -12.81 5.40
C PHE A 246 26.97 -13.49 4.33
N LEU A 247 26.02 -12.78 3.73
CA LEU A 247 25.12 -13.33 2.72
C LEU A 247 25.85 -13.71 1.42
N ALA A 248 27.03 -13.15 1.14
CA ALA A 248 27.83 -13.51 -0.02
C ALA A 248 28.39 -14.95 0.06
N SER A 249 28.45 -15.54 1.25
CA SER A 249 28.82 -16.95 1.45
C SER A 249 27.69 -17.93 1.11
N ASP A 250 26.47 -17.45 0.88
CA ASP A 250 25.33 -18.30 0.56
C ASP A 250 25.45 -18.84 -0.88
N GLU A 251 25.46 -20.17 -1.03
CA GLU A 251 25.65 -20.82 -2.33
C GLU A 251 24.38 -20.85 -3.18
N ARG A 252 23.20 -20.60 -2.59
CA ARG A 252 21.91 -20.75 -3.26
C ARG A 252 21.74 -19.69 -4.35
N PRO A 253 21.35 -20.07 -5.59
CA PRO A 253 21.24 -19.13 -6.72
C PRO A 253 20.37 -17.91 -6.43
N LEU A 254 19.25 -18.10 -5.72
CA LEU A 254 18.32 -17.05 -5.36
C LEU A 254 19.02 -15.95 -4.54
N VAL A 255 19.66 -16.34 -3.43
CA VAL A 255 20.38 -15.41 -2.54
C VAL A 255 21.57 -14.76 -3.24
N ARG A 256 22.38 -15.54 -3.98
CA ARG A 256 23.52 -14.98 -4.75
C ARG A 256 23.10 -13.89 -5.73
N SER A 257 21.97 -14.09 -6.43
CA SER A 257 21.47 -13.10 -7.39
C SER A 257 21.04 -11.79 -6.71
N ALA A 258 20.45 -11.90 -5.50
CA ALA A 258 20.06 -10.75 -4.70
C ALA A 258 21.29 -9.99 -4.17
N VAL A 259 22.28 -10.69 -3.62
CA VAL A 259 23.53 -10.08 -3.12
C VAL A 259 24.24 -9.31 -4.24
N ARG A 260 24.38 -9.90 -5.44
CA ARG A 260 24.98 -9.21 -6.59
C ARG A 260 24.21 -7.94 -6.98
N SER A 261 22.87 -8.01 -6.95
CA SER A 261 22.00 -6.88 -7.26
C SER A 261 22.16 -5.75 -6.25
N ALA A 262 22.20 -6.08 -4.96
CA ALA A 262 22.47 -5.15 -3.88
C ALA A 262 23.87 -4.52 -3.98
N GLN A 263 24.92 -5.31 -4.13
CA GLN A 263 26.30 -4.82 -4.28
C GLN A 263 26.46 -3.91 -5.49
N ARG A 264 25.82 -4.22 -6.62
CA ARG A 264 25.79 -3.31 -7.78
C ARG A 264 25.15 -1.98 -7.40
N ARG A 265 24.00 -1.99 -6.72
CA ARG A 265 23.33 -0.76 -6.30
C ARG A 265 24.18 0.08 -5.34
N VAL A 266 24.79 -0.55 -4.34
CA VAL A 266 25.65 0.11 -3.37
C VAL A 266 26.82 0.80 -4.08
N ARG A 267 27.51 0.11 -5.01
CA ARG A 267 28.60 0.69 -5.80
C ARG A 267 28.16 1.92 -6.59
N THR A 268 27.02 1.85 -7.29
CA THR A 268 26.50 2.97 -8.10
C THR A 268 26.16 4.22 -7.28
N LEU A 269 25.93 4.11 -5.97
CA LEU A 269 25.64 5.26 -5.10
C LEU A 269 26.89 5.82 -4.40
N VAL A 270 28.05 5.17 -4.54
CA VAL A 270 29.33 5.59 -3.96
C VAL A 270 30.17 6.37 -4.98
N THR A 271 30.00 6.08 -6.27
CA THR A 271 30.43 6.91 -7.41
C THR A 271 29.46 8.05 -7.67
#